data_AF-A0A2Z2PDF6-F1
#
_entry.id   AF-A0A2Z2PDF6-F1
#
_cell.length_a   1.000
_cell.length_b   1.000
_cell.length_c   1.000
_cell.angle_alpha   90.00
_cell.angle_beta   90.00
_cell.angle_gamma   90.00
#
_symmetry.space_group_name_H-M   'P 1'
#
loop_
_entity.id
_entity.type
_entity.pdbx_description
1 polymer ?
#
loop_
_entity_poly.entity_id
_entity_poly.type
_entity_poly.pdbx_seq_one_letter_code
_entity_poly.pdbx_strand_id
1 'polypeptide(L)'
;MTLILTFAAFLAATSFVLGIYFRIAEYDVLASEKVWERIAPAAQSIVDNDKVPDEIAAMVAAFAVMTGCGCFVNSVLVHSLKTKLGVRARVDDDADRVKEQVAALDPDVRHALANLLQDLLIFDSLHAPIFGRLCRVLNREDFARDKYRLPPSSPAVEREVIFRITTAAEPIIERKNEAKLELVPSF
;
A
#
# COMPACT_ATOMS: atom_id res chain seq x y z
N MET A 1 -14.57 -10.47 -46.87
CA MET A 1 -13.24 -11.02 -46.55
C MET A 1 -12.44 -10.09 -45.65
N THR A 2 -12.29 -8.80 -45.99
CA THR A 2 -11.56 -7.79 -45.19
C THR A 2 -12.06 -7.65 -43.75
N LEU A 3 -13.38 -7.56 -43.53
CA LEU A 3 -13.97 -7.41 -42.20
C LEU A 3 -13.66 -8.60 -41.27
N ILE A 4 -13.71 -9.82 -41.82
CA ILE A 4 -13.43 -11.06 -41.08
C ILE A 4 -11.95 -11.12 -40.68
N LEU A 5 -11.05 -10.74 -41.60
CA LEU A 5 -9.61 -10.68 -41.31
C LEU A 5 -9.28 -9.62 -40.25
N THR A 6 -9.92 -8.45 -40.30
CA THR A 6 -9.75 -7.41 -39.26
C THR A 6 -10.23 -7.89 -37.90
N PHE A 7 -11.39 -8.57 -37.83
CA PHE A 7 -11.92 -9.09 -36.57
C PHE A 7 -11.05 -10.20 -35.99
N ALA A 8 -10.56 -11.10 -36.84
CA ALA A 8 -9.62 -12.16 -36.43
C ALA A 8 -8.28 -11.60 -35.94
N ALA A 9 -7.74 -10.59 -36.62
CA ALA A 9 -6.51 -9.91 -36.20
C ALA A 9 -6.68 -9.17 -34.86
N PHE A 10 -7.82 -8.50 -34.65
CA PHE A 10 -8.16 -7.86 -33.39
C PHE A 10 -8.25 -8.89 -32.25
N LEU A 11 -9.01 -9.97 -32.43
CA LEU A 11 -9.13 -11.03 -31.42
C LEU A 11 -7.79 -11.68 -31.09
N ALA A 12 -6.93 -11.93 -32.09
CA ALA A 12 -5.60 -12.48 -31.88
C ALA A 12 -4.72 -11.51 -31.08
N ALA A 13 -4.73 -10.21 -31.41
CA ALA A 13 -3.99 -9.19 -30.70
C ALA A 13 -4.50 -9.04 -29.25
N THR A 14 -5.81 -8.95 -29.04
CA THR A 14 -6.40 -8.86 -27.70
C THR A 14 -6.12 -10.10 -26.86
N SER A 15 -6.20 -11.29 -27.44
CA SER A 15 -5.90 -12.55 -26.75
C SER A 15 -4.42 -12.66 -26.38
N PHE A 16 -3.51 -12.18 -27.25
CA PHE A 16 -2.09 -12.14 -26.96
C PHE A 16 -1.76 -11.17 -25.82
N VAL A 17 -2.32 -9.96 -25.84
CA VAL A 17 -2.15 -8.96 -24.78
C VAL A 17 -2.74 -9.46 -23.46
N LEU A 18 -3.94 -10.05 -23.49
CA LEU A 18 -4.57 -10.67 -22.31
C LEU A 18 -3.74 -11.85 -21.79
N GLY A 19 -3.20 -12.70 -22.66
CA GLY A 19 -2.33 -13.81 -22.26
C GLY A 19 -1.05 -13.35 -21.56
N ILE A 20 -0.42 -12.27 -22.04
CA ILE A 20 0.70 -11.63 -21.36
C ILE A 20 0.27 -11.07 -20.00
N TYR A 21 -0.88 -10.40 -19.95
CA TYR A 21 -1.45 -9.86 -18.72
C TYR A 21 -1.69 -10.95 -17.67
N PHE A 22 -2.35 -12.05 -18.04
CA PHE A 22 -2.63 -13.16 -17.12
C PHE A 22 -1.37 -13.83 -16.61
N ARG A 23 -0.34 -14.01 -17.45
CA ARG A 23 0.95 -14.55 -16.99
C ARG A 23 1.62 -13.62 -15.98
N ILE A 24 1.64 -12.32 -16.23
CA ILE A 24 2.22 -11.35 -15.29
C ILE A 24 1.43 -11.33 -13.98
N ALA A 25 0.10 -11.36 -14.07
CA ALA A 25 -0.76 -11.42 -12.89
C ALA A 25 -0.54 -12.71 -12.08
N GLU A 26 -0.35 -13.86 -12.72
CA GLU A 26 -0.02 -15.12 -12.07
C GLU A 26 1.32 -15.05 -11.31
N TYR A 27 2.37 -14.49 -11.93
CA TYR A 27 3.64 -14.25 -11.26
C TYR A 27 3.50 -13.29 -10.07
N ASP A 28 2.73 -12.22 -10.22
CA ASP A 28 2.50 -11.24 -9.16
C ASP A 28 1.70 -11.86 -8.00
N VAL A 29 0.72 -12.73 -8.27
CA VAL A 29 -0.03 -13.49 -7.25
C VAL A 29 0.89 -14.43 -6.48
N LEU A 30 1.70 -15.25 -7.16
CA LEU A 30 2.67 -16.14 -6.49
C LEU A 30 3.72 -15.36 -5.68
N ALA A 31 4.11 -14.17 -6.15
CA ALA A 31 5.00 -13.30 -5.41
C ALA A 31 4.32 -12.71 -4.16
N SER A 32 3.01 -12.44 -4.24
CA SER A 32 2.24 -11.84 -3.14
C SER A 32 2.06 -12.79 -1.97
N GLU A 33 1.88 -14.08 -2.21
CA GLU A 33 1.77 -15.11 -1.16
C GLU A 33 3.00 -15.10 -0.24
N LYS A 34 4.20 -15.04 -0.82
CA LYS A 34 5.46 -14.93 -0.08
C LYS A 34 5.58 -13.66 0.76
N VAL A 35 4.89 -12.59 0.36
CA VAL A 35 4.85 -11.32 1.12
C VAL A 35 3.86 -11.45 2.28
N TRP A 36 2.71 -12.09 2.04
CA TRP A 36 1.70 -12.36 3.07
C TRP A 36 2.25 -13.19 4.23
N GLU A 37 3.05 -14.21 3.94
CA GLU A 37 3.74 -15.04 4.95
C GLU A 37 4.62 -14.24 5.92
N ARG A 38 5.03 -13.02 5.55
CA ARG A 38 5.77 -12.10 6.42
C ARG A 38 4.87 -11.11 7.14
N ILE A 39 3.83 -10.62 6.46
CA ILE A 39 2.89 -9.63 6.98
C ILE A 39 2.17 -10.17 8.22
N ALA A 40 1.59 -11.37 8.12
CA ALA A 40 0.76 -11.93 9.20
C ALA A 40 1.52 -12.03 10.55
N PRO A 41 2.70 -12.68 10.62
CA PRO A 41 3.44 -12.78 11.87
C PRO A 41 3.99 -11.41 12.34
N ALA A 42 4.40 -10.53 11.42
CA ALA A 42 4.89 -9.20 11.78
C ALA A 42 3.78 -8.31 12.37
N ALA A 43 2.59 -8.32 11.76
CA ALA A 43 1.41 -7.61 12.27
C ALA A 43 1.03 -8.13 13.65
N GLN A 44 0.99 -9.46 13.83
CA GLN A 44 0.70 -10.07 15.12
C GLN A 44 1.70 -9.63 16.19
N SER A 45 3.00 -9.62 15.87
CA SER A 45 4.05 -9.21 16.83
C SER A 45 3.96 -7.76 17.29
N ILE A 46 3.28 -6.89 16.52
CA ILE A 46 3.06 -5.49 16.87
C ILE A 46 1.76 -5.33 17.64
N VAL A 47 0.69 -6.02 17.22
CA VAL A 47 -0.63 -5.94 17.86
C VAL A 47 -0.61 -6.59 19.25
N ASP A 48 0.11 -7.69 19.43
CA ASP A 48 0.21 -8.40 20.70
C ASP A 48 1.27 -7.80 21.66
N ASN A 49 1.86 -6.66 21.33
CA ASN A 49 2.94 -6.04 22.11
C ASN A 49 2.41 -4.96 23.07
N ASP A 50 2.44 -5.24 24.38
CA ASP A 50 1.97 -4.34 25.44
C ASP A 50 2.64 -2.96 25.47
N LYS A 51 3.78 -2.78 24.79
CA LYS A 51 4.47 -1.48 24.70
C LYS A 51 3.98 -0.63 23.53
N VAL A 52 3.15 -1.17 22.64
CA VAL A 52 2.61 -0.47 21.49
C VAL A 52 1.28 0.19 21.90
N PRO A 53 1.10 1.50 21.69
CA PRO A 53 -0.20 2.15 21.93
C PRO A 53 -1.33 1.51 21.12
N ASP A 54 -2.51 1.39 21.73
CA ASP A 54 -3.71 0.80 21.11
C ASP A 54 -4.07 1.45 19.75
N GLU A 55 -3.83 2.76 19.60
CA GLU A 55 -4.06 3.46 18.33
C GLU A 55 -3.18 2.92 17.19
N ILE A 56 -1.91 2.60 17.48
CA ILE A 56 -0.98 2.03 16.50
C ILE A 56 -1.35 0.58 16.19
N ALA A 57 -1.73 -0.21 17.21
CA ALA A 57 -2.19 -1.58 17.02
C ALA A 57 -3.46 -1.62 16.15
N ALA A 58 -4.42 -0.74 16.41
CA ALA A 58 -5.64 -0.60 15.61
C ALA A 58 -5.36 -0.17 14.16
N MET A 59 -4.43 0.77 13.96
CA MET A 59 -3.97 1.19 12.63
C MET A 59 -3.35 0.01 11.87
N VAL A 60 -2.47 -0.76 12.51
CA VAL A 60 -1.83 -1.93 11.91
C VAL A 60 -2.86 -2.98 11.51
N ALA A 61 -3.82 -3.28 12.40
CA ALA A 61 -4.90 -4.21 12.11
C ALA A 61 -5.77 -3.73 10.92
N ALA A 62 -6.16 -2.45 10.92
CA ALA A 62 -6.92 -1.85 9.83
C ALA A 62 -6.15 -1.92 8.50
N PHE A 63 -4.85 -1.64 8.51
CA PHE A 63 -4.04 -1.68 7.30
C PHE A 63 -3.83 -3.10 6.77
N ALA A 64 -3.63 -4.08 7.65
CA ALA A 64 -3.53 -5.49 7.28
C ALA A 64 -4.83 -6.00 6.64
N VAL A 65 -6.00 -5.54 7.09
CA VAL A 65 -7.30 -5.91 6.49
C VAL A 65 -7.52 -5.22 5.14
N MET A 66 -7.06 -3.98 4.98
CA MET A 66 -7.25 -3.23 3.74
C MET A 66 -6.22 -3.53 2.66
N THR A 67 -5.13 -4.23 2.97
CA THR A 67 -4.11 -4.56 1.98
C THR A 67 -4.63 -5.56 0.95
N GLY A 68 -4.24 -5.39 -0.32
CA GLY A 68 -4.68 -6.24 -1.43
C GLY A 68 -5.81 -5.65 -2.28
N CYS A 69 -6.46 -4.56 -1.86
CA CYS A 69 -7.43 -3.83 -2.71
C CYS A 69 -6.78 -2.83 -3.69
N GLY A 70 -5.47 -2.64 -3.64
CA GLY A 70 -4.76 -1.59 -4.38
C GLY A 70 -4.90 -0.21 -3.76
N CYS A 71 -5.47 -0.12 -2.57
CA CYS A 71 -5.83 1.12 -1.91
C CYS A 71 -4.58 1.93 -1.51
N PHE A 72 -3.56 1.28 -0.93
CA PHE A 72 -2.32 1.94 -0.56
C PHE A 72 -1.55 2.43 -1.79
N VAL A 73 -1.48 1.60 -2.83
CA VAL A 73 -0.85 1.97 -4.10
C VAL A 73 -1.52 3.17 -4.75
N ASN A 74 -2.85 3.16 -4.82
CA ASN A 74 -3.59 4.26 -5.40
C ASN A 74 -3.31 5.56 -4.64
N SER A 75 -3.31 5.51 -3.32
CA SER A 75 -3.00 6.68 -2.51
C SER A 75 -1.56 7.18 -2.65
N VAL A 76 -0.57 6.29 -2.72
CA VAL A 76 0.83 6.68 -2.99
C VAL A 76 0.93 7.36 -4.36
N LEU A 77 0.27 6.83 -5.38
CA LEU A 77 0.24 7.46 -6.71
C LEU A 77 -0.42 8.84 -6.70
N VAL A 78 -1.57 8.97 -6.04
CA VAL A 78 -2.28 10.25 -5.91
C VAL A 78 -1.46 11.27 -5.11
N HIS A 79 -0.83 10.85 -4.02
CA HIS A 79 0.05 11.69 -3.23
C HIS A 79 1.24 12.18 -4.07
N SER A 80 1.96 11.27 -4.73
CA SER A 80 3.08 11.62 -5.61
C SER A 80 2.67 12.57 -6.74
N LEU A 81 1.47 12.42 -7.30
CA LEU A 81 0.92 13.35 -8.28
C LEU A 81 0.64 14.74 -7.68
N LYS A 82 -0.03 14.81 -6.53
CA LYS A 82 -0.31 16.07 -5.82
C LYS A 82 0.98 16.81 -5.48
N THR A 83 1.98 16.12 -4.94
CA THR A 83 3.30 16.69 -4.63
C THR A 83 3.96 17.29 -5.87
N LYS A 84 3.96 16.56 -7.00
CA LYS A 84 4.53 17.06 -8.26
C LYS A 84 3.81 18.30 -8.80
N LEU A 85 2.50 18.42 -8.53
CA LEU A 85 1.70 19.57 -8.92
C LEU A 85 1.77 20.73 -7.92
N GLY A 86 2.58 20.63 -6.86
CA GLY A 86 2.68 21.64 -5.80
C GLY A 86 1.41 21.75 -4.94
N VAL A 87 0.49 20.79 -5.06
CA VAL A 87 -0.73 20.73 -4.25
C VAL A 87 -0.37 20.04 -2.94
N ARG A 88 -0.29 20.82 -1.84
CA ARG A 88 -0.15 20.23 -0.51
C ARG A 88 -1.38 19.39 -0.21
N ALA A 89 -1.17 18.12 0.15
CA ALA A 89 -2.18 17.38 0.89
C ALA A 89 -2.44 18.14 2.20
N ARG A 90 -3.71 18.30 2.57
CA ARG A 90 -4.08 18.76 3.90
C ARG A 90 -3.55 17.69 4.84
N VAL A 91 -2.53 18.02 5.64
CA VAL A 91 -2.07 17.15 6.72
C VAL A 91 -3.00 17.48 7.87
N ASP A 92 -3.86 16.53 8.24
CA ASP A 92 -4.75 16.68 9.39
C ASP A 92 -3.99 16.43 10.70
N ASP A 93 -4.51 17.02 11.78
CA ASP A 93 -3.93 16.97 13.13
C ASP A 93 -3.77 15.51 13.66
N ASP A 94 -4.57 14.57 13.16
CA ASP A 94 -4.50 13.15 13.53
C ASP A 94 -3.26 12.44 12.97
N ALA A 95 -2.80 12.79 11.77
CA ALA A 95 -1.55 12.27 11.22
C ALA A 95 -0.33 12.73 12.04
N ASP A 96 -0.37 13.97 12.57
CA ASP A 96 0.66 14.49 13.46
C ASP A 96 0.66 13.78 14.82
N ARG A 97 -0.51 13.44 15.39
CA ARG A 97 -0.62 12.64 16.62
C ARG A 97 -0.02 11.24 16.47
N VAL A 98 -0.36 10.52 15.40
CA VAL A 98 0.19 9.18 15.13
C VAL A 98 1.70 9.25 14.90
N LYS A 99 2.19 10.31 14.22
CA LYS A 99 3.63 10.55 14.04
C LYS A 99 4.38 10.71 15.36
N GLU A 100 3.82 11.46 16.31
CA GLU A 100 4.43 11.64 17.64
C GLU A 100 4.47 10.33 18.43
N GLN A 101 3.39 9.54 18.41
CA GLN A 101 3.36 8.23 19.06
C GLN A 101 4.36 7.25 18.44
N VAL A 102 4.47 7.22 17.11
CA VAL A 102 5.48 6.43 16.40
C VAL A 102 6.91 6.88 16.74
N ALA A 103 7.13 8.18 16.92
CA ALA A 103 8.43 8.70 17.31
C ALA A 103 8.84 8.26 18.73
N ALA A 104 7.86 8.06 19.61
CA ALA A 104 8.05 7.59 20.99
C ALA A 104 8.26 6.08 21.13
N LEU A 105 8.01 5.29 20.08
CA LEU A 105 8.24 3.84 20.09
C LEU A 105 9.72 3.47 20.28
N ASP A 106 9.95 2.34 20.97
CA ASP A 106 11.24 1.67 21.02
C ASP A 106 11.80 1.49 19.59
N PRO A 107 13.11 1.73 19.35
CA PRO A 107 13.69 1.67 18.01
C PRO A 107 13.40 0.37 17.26
N ASP A 108 13.46 -0.77 17.95
CA ASP A 108 13.21 -2.09 17.35
C ASP A 108 11.73 -2.24 16.92
N VAL A 109 10.80 -1.71 17.72
CA VAL A 109 9.36 -1.74 17.44
C VAL A 109 9.03 -0.80 16.27
N ARG A 110 9.60 0.40 16.26
CA ARG A 110 9.46 1.35 15.14
C ARG A 110 10.02 0.76 13.85
N HIS A 111 11.15 0.08 13.91
CA HIS A 111 11.75 -0.59 12.77
C HIS A 111 10.86 -1.73 12.25
N ALA A 112 10.32 -2.56 13.15
CA ALA A 112 9.38 -3.62 12.80
C ALA A 112 8.11 -3.06 12.15
N LEU A 113 7.57 -1.95 12.68
CA LEU A 113 6.43 -1.25 12.11
C LEU A 113 6.71 -0.72 10.71
N ALA A 114 7.85 -0.05 10.49
CA ALA A 114 8.24 0.45 9.18
C ALA A 114 8.34 -0.68 8.14
N ASN A 115 8.99 -1.79 8.50
CA ASN A 115 9.09 -2.97 7.63
C ASN A 115 7.73 -3.59 7.32
N LEU A 116 6.83 -3.67 8.31
CA LEU A 116 5.48 -4.19 8.11
C LEU A 116 4.68 -3.34 7.13
N LEU A 117 4.61 -2.02 7.35
CA LEU A 117 3.85 -1.10 6.48
C LEU A 117 4.31 -1.20 5.03
N GLN A 118 5.59 -1.39 4.87
CA GLN A 118 6.21 -1.46 3.57
C GLN A 118 6.03 -2.83 2.89
N ASP A 119 6.03 -3.93 3.65
CA ASP A 119 5.56 -5.23 3.16
C ASP A 119 4.08 -5.17 2.73
N LEU A 120 3.23 -4.44 3.47
CA LEU A 120 1.84 -4.18 3.09
C LEU A 120 1.73 -3.43 1.76
N LEU A 121 2.54 -2.38 1.55
CA LEU A 121 2.57 -1.63 0.27
C LEU A 121 3.04 -2.50 -0.91
N ILE A 122 4.05 -3.36 -0.69
CA ILE A 122 4.52 -4.30 -1.71
C ILE A 122 3.40 -5.28 -2.06
N PHE A 123 2.76 -5.88 -1.06
CA PHE A 123 1.66 -6.83 -1.24
C PHE A 123 0.49 -6.21 -2.02
N ASP A 124 0.07 -5.00 -1.63
CA ASP A 124 -0.99 -4.24 -2.29
C ASP A 124 -0.64 -3.94 -3.76
N SER A 125 0.64 -3.65 -4.04
CA SER A 125 1.11 -3.45 -5.41
C SER A 125 1.05 -4.70 -6.28
N LEU A 126 1.28 -5.88 -5.70
CA LEU A 126 1.19 -7.13 -6.45
C LEU A 126 -0.27 -7.51 -6.75
N HIS A 127 -1.19 -7.14 -5.84
CA HIS A 127 -2.63 -7.36 -6.02
C HIS A 127 -3.33 -6.34 -6.92
N ALA A 128 -2.70 -5.21 -7.23
CA ALA A 128 -3.19 -4.22 -8.19
C ALA A 128 -2.28 -4.17 -9.43
N PRO A 129 -2.38 -5.08 -10.42
CA PRO A 129 -1.32 -5.31 -11.40
C PRO A 129 -0.95 -4.06 -12.23
N ILE A 130 -1.93 -3.27 -12.66
CA ILE A 130 -1.70 -2.08 -13.49
C ILE A 130 -1.17 -0.92 -12.65
N PHE A 131 -1.93 -0.50 -11.63
CA PHE A 131 -1.56 0.62 -10.76
C PHE A 131 -0.32 0.31 -9.92
N GLY A 132 -0.21 -0.90 -9.41
CA GLY A 132 0.94 -1.41 -8.67
C GLY A 132 2.18 -1.43 -9.53
N ARG A 133 2.12 -1.91 -10.78
CA ARG A 133 3.26 -1.80 -11.70
C ARG A 133 3.66 -0.35 -11.96
N LEU A 134 2.69 0.54 -12.19
CA LEU A 134 2.98 1.96 -12.36
C LEU A 134 3.65 2.55 -11.11
N CYS A 135 3.16 2.22 -9.92
CA CYS A 135 3.71 2.65 -8.64
C CYS A 135 5.13 2.11 -8.42
N ARG A 136 5.38 0.84 -8.72
CA ARG A 136 6.72 0.22 -8.69
C ARG A 136 7.69 0.85 -9.70
N VAL A 137 7.22 1.37 -10.83
CA VAL A 137 8.07 2.03 -11.83
C VAL A 137 8.36 3.47 -11.42
N LEU A 138 7.34 4.24 -11.06
CA LEU A 138 7.47 5.65 -10.69
C LEU A 138 8.26 5.83 -9.40
N ASN A 139 8.11 4.89 -8.47
CA ASN A 139 8.81 4.86 -7.21
C ASN A 139 9.76 3.64 -7.21
N ARG A 140 10.50 3.39 -8.30
CA ARG A 140 11.37 2.21 -8.43
C ARG A 140 12.41 2.11 -7.33
N GLU A 141 12.96 3.24 -6.92
CA GLU A 141 13.82 3.28 -5.76
C GLU A 141 13.08 2.80 -4.52
N ASP A 142 11.78 3.11 -4.43
CA ASP A 142 10.91 2.80 -3.30
C ASP A 142 10.38 1.35 -3.23
N PHE A 143 10.67 0.54 -4.25
CA PHE A 143 10.28 -0.86 -4.31
C PHE A 143 11.47 -1.80 -4.56
N ALA A 144 12.70 -1.28 -4.52
CA ALA A 144 13.91 -2.08 -4.66
C ALA A 144 14.11 -2.96 -3.41
N ARG A 145 13.99 -4.29 -3.56
CA ARG A 145 14.11 -5.27 -2.44
C ARG A 145 15.32 -5.05 -1.53
N ASP A 146 16.43 -4.55 -2.07
CA ASP A 146 17.67 -4.31 -1.31
C ASP A 146 17.67 -2.99 -0.50
N LYS A 147 16.77 -2.04 -0.82
CA LYS A 147 16.55 -0.80 -0.06
C LYS A 147 15.46 -0.94 1.03
N TYR A 148 14.67 -2.01 0.97
CA TYR A 148 13.35 -2.13 1.60
C TYR A 148 13.19 -3.38 2.47
N ARG A 149 14.25 -4.13 2.73
CA ARG A 149 14.49 -4.41 4.14
C ARG A 149 15.37 -3.28 4.57
N LEU A 150 14.82 -2.35 5.33
CA LEU A 150 15.67 -1.36 5.96
C LEU A 150 16.72 -2.18 6.74
N PRO A 151 18.03 -2.10 6.46
CA PRO A 151 19.00 -2.41 7.51
C PRO A 151 18.64 -1.51 8.70
N PRO A 152 19.02 -1.79 9.96
CA PRO A 152 18.79 -0.85 11.06
C PRO A 152 19.22 0.56 10.60
N SER A 153 18.22 1.41 10.31
CA SER A 153 18.36 2.58 9.45
C SER A 153 18.26 3.84 10.30
N SER A 154 18.52 5.01 9.72
CA SER A 154 18.35 6.23 10.48
C SER A 154 16.85 6.40 10.80
N PRO A 155 16.48 6.79 12.04
CA PRO A 155 15.09 6.99 12.44
C PRO A 155 14.28 7.94 11.54
N ALA A 156 14.96 8.78 10.74
CA ALA A 156 14.34 9.67 9.77
C ALA A 156 13.71 8.91 8.58
N VAL A 157 14.34 7.82 8.11
CA VAL A 157 13.84 7.03 6.97
C VAL A 157 12.63 6.20 7.38
N GLU A 158 12.67 5.59 8.57
CA GLU A 158 11.55 4.83 9.15
C GLU A 158 10.31 5.71 9.33
N ARG A 159 10.51 6.94 9.85
CA ARG A 159 9.43 7.92 10.01
C ARG A 159 8.84 8.33 8.67
N GLU A 160 9.65 8.55 7.65
CA GLU A 160 9.18 8.95 6.32
C GLU A 160 8.34 7.85 5.66
N VAL A 161 8.75 6.58 5.79
CA VAL A 161 7.97 5.44 5.28
C VAL A 161 6.63 5.33 5.99
N ILE A 162 6.63 5.38 7.33
CA ILE A 162 5.42 5.32 8.13
C ILE A 162 4.51 6.51 7.78
N PHE A 163 5.06 7.72 7.69
CA PHE A 163 4.32 8.92 7.36
C PHE A 163 3.69 8.87 5.98
N ARG A 164 4.44 8.44 4.95
CA ARG A 164 3.90 8.32 3.60
C ARG A 164 2.74 7.34 3.53
N ILE A 165 2.86 6.20 4.20
CA ILE A 165 1.85 5.13 4.13
C ILE A 165 0.60 5.51 4.92
N THR A 166 0.76 6.12 6.09
CA THR A 166 -0.35 6.61 6.91
C THR A 166 -1.10 7.76 6.22
N THR A 167 -0.39 8.79 5.75
CA THR A 167 -0.98 9.92 5.00
C THR A 167 -1.62 9.47 3.68
N ALA A 168 -1.10 8.42 3.06
CA ALA A 168 -1.71 7.80 1.89
C ALA A 168 -3.02 7.07 2.28
N ALA A 169 -3.06 6.35 3.39
CA ALA A 169 -4.23 5.58 3.79
C ALA A 169 -5.44 6.45 4.22
N GLU A 170 -5.17 7.60 4.81
CA GLU A 170 -6.15 8.50 5.44
C GLU A 170 -7.32 8.93 4.53
N PRO A 171 -7.11 9.52 3.32
CA PRO A 171 -8.21 9.93 2.45
C PRO A 171 -9.04 8.75 1.90
N ILE A 172 -8.53 7.51 1.98
CA ILE A 172 -9.30 6.30 1.63
C ILE A 172 -10.16 5.85 2.80
N ILE A 173 -9.65 5.94 4.03
CA ILE A 173 -10.42 5.64 5.24
C ILE A 173 -11.55 6.65 5.40
N GLU A 174 -11.27 7.95 5.23
CA GLU A 174 -12.27 9.01 5.29
C GLU A 174 -13.35 8.83 4.23
N ARG A 175 -12.99 8.68 2.94
CA ARG A 175 -13.98 8.47 1.87
C ARG A 175 -14.80 7.19 2.06
N LYS A 176 -14.19 6.12 2.60
CA LYS A 176 -14.94 4.89 2.92
C LYS A 176 -15.85 5.05 4.14
N ASN A 177 -15.47 5.87 5.11
CA ASN A 177 -16.29 6.18 6.28
C ASN A 177 -17.46 7.13 5.91
N GLU A 178 -17.20 8.17 5.11
CA GLU A 178 -18.23 9.07 4.57
C GLU A 178 -19.23 8.30 3.68
N ALA A 179 -18.74 7.46 2.77
CA ALA A 179 -19.62 6.63 1.93
C ALA A 179 -20.41 5.59 2.74
N LYS A 180 -19.88 5.11 3.88
CA LYS A 180 -20.64 4.24 4.81
C LYS A 180 -21.70 5.02 5.59
N LEU A 181 -21.42 6.27 5.99
CA LEU A 181 -22.39 7.13 6.68
C LEU A 181 -23.57 7.49 5.77
N GLU A 182 -23.37 7.57 4.46
CA GLU A 182 -24.46 7.72 3.48
C GLU A 182 -25.28 6.44 3.24
N LEU A 183 -24.70 5.26 3.54
CA LEU A 183 -25.32 3.94 3.32
C LEU A 183 -25.99 3.35 4.57
N VAL A 184 -25.84 3.97 5.73
CA VAL A 184 -26.66 3.65 6.92
C VAL A 184 -27.90 4.52 6.85
N PRO A 185 -29.09 4.00 6.51
CA PRO A 185 -30.32 4.76 6.67
C PRO A 185 -30.43 5.12 8.14
N SER A 186 -30.67 6.39 8.44
CA SER A 186 -31.04 6.81 9.77
C SER A 186 -32.26 6.01 10.22
N PHE A 187 -32.05 5.08 11.16
CA PHE A 187 -33.09 4.41 11.92
C PHE A 187 -33.00 4.88 13.36
#